data_AF-A0A960T215-F1
#
_entry.id   AF-A0A960T215-F1
#
_cell.length_a   1.000
_cell.length_b   1.000
_cell.length_c   1.000
_cell.angle_alpha   90.00
_cell.angle_beta   90.00
_cell.angle_gamma   90.00
#
_symmetry.space_group_name_H-M   'P 1'
#
loop_
_entity.id
_entity.type
_entity.pdbx_description
1 polymer ?
#
loop_
_entity_poly.entity_id
_entity_poly.type
_entity_poly.pdbx_seq_one_letter_code
_entity_poly.pdbx_strand_id
1 'polypeptide(L)'
;MHLPGLLRNWFPIRRDLPHGRRLLLTIVSFLLPLAVWTFVSYVPWIWHPDVKIQISAEREGVTTVFTAGDHVSKGFFPEFVAAVRNENAAVMAARVSGKPESGVKRKNQKLLRQLAPVAVGNGWIAYDDSQNDAALYQLWGELATGRKVAKKPALSYENLRIVKENWAMLSELSPDFSYRKLPDEPLLKLIPQGV
;
A
#
# COMPACT_ATOMS: atom_id res chain seq x y z
N MET A 1 -12.53 -54.79 -8.15
CA MET A 1 -12.42 -53.58 -7.29
C MET A 1 -13.59 -53.58 -6.30
N HIS A 2 -13.33 -53.91 -5.04
CA HIS A 2 -14.33 -53.78 -3.98
C HIS A 2 -14.49 -52.30 -3.63
N LEU A 3 -15.59 -51.70 -4.05
CA LEU A 3 -15.99 -50.38 -3.56
C LEU A 3 -16.22 -50.48 -2.03
N PRO A 4 -15.79 -49.48 -1.24
CA PRO A 4 -16.06 -49.45 0.19
C PRO A 4 -17.56 -49.60 0.45
N GLY A 5 -17.93 -50.30 1.55
CA GLY A 5 -19.32 -50.68 1.84
C GLY A 5 -20.33 -49.52 1.80
N LEU A 6 -19.85 -48.30 2.02
CA LEU A 6 -20.60 -47.04 1.92
C LEU A 6 -21.07 -46.68 0.50
N LEU A 7 -20.33 -47.05 -0.55
CA LEU A 7 -20.66 -46.75 -1.95
C LEU A 7 -21.44 -47.88 -2.65
N ARG A 8 -21.71 -48.97 -1.92
CA ARG A 8 -22.46 -50.12 -2.45
C ARG A 8 -23.91 -49.68 -2.73
N ASN A 9 -24.37 -49.86 -3.97
CA ASN A 9 -25.71 -49.49 -4.47
C ASN A 9 -25.98 -47.97 -4.73
N TRP A 10 -24.93 -47.15 -4.85
CA TRP A 10 -25.06 -45.73 -5.24
C TRP A 10 -24.91 -45.50 -6.75
N PHE A 11 -24.26 -46.41 -7.46
CA PHE A 11 -24.10 -46.35 -8.92
C PHE A 11 -24.50 -47.68 -9.57
N PRO A 12 -25.76 -48.13 -9.43
CA PRO A 12 -26.19 -49.36 -10.07
C PRO A 12 -26.30 -49.16 -11.60
N ILE A 13 -25.68 -50.05 -12.36
CA ILE A 13 -25.76 -50.05 -13.83
C ILE A 13 -27.16 -50.55 -14.24
N ARG A 14 -27.88 -49.76 -15.05
CA ARG A 14 -29.21 -50.11 -15.59
C ARG A 14 -30.28 -50.41 -14.52
N ARG A 15 -30.21 -49.79 -13.35
CA ARG A 15 -31.31 -49.80 -12.36
C ARG A 15 -31.54 -48.40 -11.83
N ASP A 16 -32.79 -48.08 -11.56
CA ASP A 16 -33.13 -46.81 -10.95
C ASP A 16 -32.66 -46.73 -9.50
N LEU A 17 -32.19 -45.55 -9.11
CA LEU A 17 -31.86 -45.23 -7.74
C LEU A 17 -33.16 -45.10 -6.92
N PRO A 18 -33.20 -45.63 -5.68
CA PRO A 18 -34.30 -45.37 -4.76
C PRO A 18 -34.55 -43.87 -4.61
N HIS A 19 -35.82 -43.45 -4.54
CA HIS A 19 -36.24 -42.05 -4.56
C HIS A 19 -35.45 -41.15 -3.58
N GLY A 20 -35.21 -41.63 -2.35
CA GLY A 20 -34.43 -40.88 -1.35
C GLY A 20 -32.97 -40.63 -1.75
N ARG A 21 -32.31 -41.59 -2.41
CA ARG A 21 -30.92 -41.43 -2.87
C ARG A 21 -30.83 -40.50 -4.07
N ARG A 22 -31.81 -40.58 -4.98
CA ARG A 22 -31.91 -39.65 -6.13
C ARG A 22 -32.08 -38.22 -5.64
N LEU A 23 -33.00 -37.98 -4.70
CA LEU A 23 -33.21 -36.66 -4.11
C LEU A 23 -31.94 -36.15 -3.42
N LEU A 24 -31.25 -36.99 -2.64
CA LEU A 24 -30.01 -36.61 -1.99
C LEU A 24 -28.93 -36.22 -3.00
N LEU A 25 -28.73 -37.01 -4.06
CA LEU A 25 -27.75 -36.67 -5.11
C LEU A 25 -28.10 -35.36 -5.83
N THR A 26 -29.38 -35.12 -6.09
CA THR A 26 -29.85 -33.84 -6.66
C THR A 26 -29.52 -32.69 -5.71
N ILE A 27 -29.91 -32.77 -4.43
CA ILE A 27 -29.62 -31.73 -3.44
C ILE A 27 -28.11 -31.48 -3.33
N VAL A 28 -27.31 -32.55 -3.20
CA VAL A 28 -25.85 -32.44 -3.08
C VAL A 28 -25.23 -31.86 -4.34
N SER A 29 -25.72 -32.16 -5.54
CA SER A 29 -25.20 -31.58 -6.79
C SER A 29 -25.38 -30.06 -6.88
N PHE A 30 -26.36 -29.49 -6.17
CA PHE A 30 -26.56 -28.04 -6.08
C PHE A 30 -25.85 -27.43 -4.87
N LEU A 31 -25.90 -28.08 -3.72
CA LEU A 31 -25.31 -27.56 -2.48
C LEU A 31 -23.79 -27.69 -2.45
N LEU A 32 -23.20 -28.73 -3.05
CA LEU A 32 -21.75 -28.94 -3.02
C LEU A 32 -21.00 -27.83 -3.78
N PRO A 33 -21.36 -27.45 -5.02
CA PRO A 33 -20.74 -26.31 -5.68
C PRO A 33 -20.90 -25.01 -4.90
N LEU A 34 -22.09 -24.77 -4.32
CA LEU A 34 -22.33 -23.59 -3.50
C LEU A 34 -21.44 -23.59 -2.25
N ALA A 35 -21.37 -24.70 -1.52
CA ALA A 35 -20.54 -24.85 -0.33
C ALA A 35 -19.05 -24.65 -0.63
N VAL A 36 -18.56 -25.16 -1.77
CA VAL A 36 -17.19 -24.91 -2.24
C VAL A 36 -16.98 -23.41 -2.50
N TRP A 37 -17.93 -22.75 -3.16
CA TRP A 37 -17.84 -21.31 -3.40
C TRP A 37 -17.86 -20.48 -2.12
N THR A 38 -18.72 -20.85 -1.15
CA THR A 38 -18.76 -20.22 0.17
C THR A 38 -17.43 -20.41 0.90
N PHE A 39 -16.84 -21.61 0.81
CA PHE A 39 -15.54 -21.91 1.39
C PHE A 39 -14.46 -21.01 0.76
N VAL A 40 -14.34 -20.97 -0.56
CA VAL A 40 -13.35 -20.11 -1.25
C VAL A 40 -13.54 -18.63 -0.94
N SER A 41 -14.78 -18.16 -0.80
CA SER A 41 -15.09 -16.72 -0.62
C SER A 41 -14.91 -16.22 0.80
N TYR A 42 -15.21 -17.04 1.81
CA TYR A 42 -15.30 -16.59 3.21
C TYR A 42 -14.27 -17.23 4.13
N VAL A 43 -13.45 -18.15 3.62
CA VAL A 43 -12.40 -18.77 4.42
C VAL A 43 -11.15 -17.89 4.41
N PRO A 44 -10.74 -17.32 5.56
CA PRO A 44 -9.73 -16.25 5.62
C PRO A 44 -8.28 -16.68 5.30
N TRP A 45 -8.05 -17.94 4.96
CA TRP A 45 -6.73 -18.51 4.64
C TRP A 45 -6.61 -19.05 3.21
N ILE A 46 -7.69 -19.10 2.44
CA ILE A 46 -7.61 -19.38 0.98
C ILE A 46 -7.16 -18.12 0.25
N TRP A 47 -7.73 -16.98 0.63
CA TRP A 47 -7.25 -15.67 0.22
C TRP A 47 -6.30 -15.12 1.28
N HIS A 48 -5.09 -14.75 0.87
CA HIS A 48 -4.17 -14.06 1.76
C HIS A 48 -4.68 -12.62 1.91
N PRO A 49 -4.88 -12.12 3.14
CA PRO A 49 -5.31 -10.74 3.32
C PRO A 49 -4.22 -9.81 2.78
N ASP A 50 -4.58 -9.01 1.79
CA ASP A 50 -3.70 -8.00 1.23
C ASP A 50 -3.42 -6.89 2.25
N VAL A 51 -2.25 -6.28 2.13
CA VAL A 51 -1.88 -5.06 2.86
C VAL A 51 -2.49 -3.88 2.14
N LYS A 52 -3.32 -3.10 2.84
CA LYS A 52 -3.87 -1.86 2.30
C LYS A 52 -2.86 -0.73 2.48
N ILE A 53 -2.37 -0.18 1.39
CA ILE A 53 -1.41 0.93 1.37
C ILE A 53 -2.09 2.18 1.93
N GLN A 54 -1.46 2.79 2.93
CA GLN A 54 -1.86 4.06 3.54
C GLN A 54 -0.94 5.20 3.11
N ILE A 55 0.35 4.91 2.93
CA ILE A 55 1.36 5.83 2.39
C ILE A 55 2.12 5.07 1.31
N SER A 56 2.23 5.68 0.13
CA SER A 56 2.92 5.10 -1.01
C SER A 56 4.20 5.88 -1.35
N ALA A 57 5.06 5.26 -2.14
CA ALA A 57 6.24 5.88 -2.72
C ALA A 57 6.45 5.44 -4.18
N GLU A 58 6.89 6.37 -5.03
CA GLU A 58 7.33 6.03 -6.39
C GLU A 58 8.64 5.23 -6.31
N ARG A 59 8.72 4.12 -7.05
CA ARG A 59 9.94 3.32 -7.23
C ARG A 59 10.52 3.57 -8.62
N GLU A 60 11.84 3.55 -8.73
CA GLU A 60 12.48 3.55 -10.04
C GLU A 60 12.45 2.15 -10.67
N GLY A 61 12.27 2.08 -11.99
CA GLY A 61 12.29 0.81 -12.73
C GLY A 61 11.02 -0.05 -12.64
N VAL A 62 9.92 0.46 -12.06
CA VAL A 62 8.62 -0.22 -12.01
C VAL A 62 7.56 0.65 -12.69
N THR A 63 6.78 0.09 -13.61
CA THR A 63 5.72 0.81 -14.33
C THR A 63 4.45 0.98 -13.50
N THR A 64 4.21 0.08 -12.55
CA THR A 64 3.05 0.12 -11.66
C THR A 64 3.21 1.21 -10.60
N VAL A 65 2.29 2.15 -10.57
CA VAL A 65 2.20 3.19 -9.54
C VAL A 65 1.18 2.75 -8.49
N PHE A 66 1.59 2.71 -7.23
CA PHE A 66 0.70 2.46 -6.10
C PHE A 66 0.26 3.78 -5.47
N THR A 67 -0.98 3.84 -5.01
CA THR A 67 -1.60 4.97 -4.32
C THR A 67 -2.18 4.53 -2.99
N ALA A 68 -2.50 5.49 -2.12
CA ALA A 68 -3.16 5.17 -0.86
C ALA A 68 -4.56 4.61 -1.15
N GLY A 69 -4.88 3.48 -0.54
CA GLY A 69 -6.10 2.70 -0.80
C GLY A 69 -5.85 1.42 -1.58
N ASP A 70 -4.74 1.34 -2.33
CA ASP A 70 -4.39 0.14 -3.09
C ASP A 70 -4.05 -1.03 -2.17
N HIS A 71 -4.30 -2.23 -2.66
CA HIS A 71 -4.01 -3.48 -1.96
C HIS A 71 -2.83 -4.17 -2.61
N VAL A 72 -1.88 -4.63 -1.81
CA VAL A 72 -0.73 -5.41 -2.28
C VAL A 72 -0.56 -6.67 -1.44
N SER A 73 0.01 -7.71 -2.03
CA SER A 73 0.20 -8.96 -1.31
C SER A 73 1.17 -8.79 -0.12
N LYS A 74 0.94 -9.55 0.95
CA LYS A 74 1.82 -9.58 2.13
C LYS A 74 3.27 -9.95 1.80
N GLY A 75 3.50 -10.74 0.76
CA GLY A 75 4.85 -11.10 0.30
C GLY A 75 5.54 -9.95 -0.42
N PHE A 76 4.80 -9.16 -1.20
CA PHE A 76 5.35 -8.04 -1.97
C PHE A 76 5.62 -6.80 -1.11
N PHE A 77 4.79 -6.52 -0.10
CA PHE A 77 4.91 -5.28 0.68
C PHE A 77 6.29 -5.08 1.35
N PRO A 78 6.93 -6.10 1.95
CA PRO A 78 8.30 -5.98 2.47
C PRO A 78 9.35 -5.66 1.40
N GLU A 79 9.22 -6.25 0.20
CA GLU A 79 10.12 -5.97 -0.92
C GLU A 79 9.97 -4.52 -1.40
N PHE A 80 8.74 -4.01 -1.44
CA PHE A 80 8.45 -2.61 -1.74
C PHE A 80 9.12 -1.68 -0.72
N VAL A 81 8.93 -1.95 0.57
CA VAL A 81 9.58 -1.18 1.65
C VAL A 81 11.10 -1.22 1.53
N ALA A 82 11.69 -2.39 1.30
CA ALA A 82 13.14 -2.55 1.15
C ALA A 82 13.69 -1.79 -0.06
N ALA A 83 12.98 -1.81 -1.20
CA ALA A 83 13.37 -1.08 -2.39
C ALA A 83 13.43 0.43 -2.15
N VAL A 84 12.40 1.01 -1.50
CA VAL A 84 12.37 2.45 -1.19
C VAL A 84 13.47 2.83 -0.19
N ARG A 85 13.76 1.96 0.78
CA ARG A 85 14.91 2.16 1.69
C ARG A 85 16.25 2.17 0.94
N ASN A 86 16.43 1.25 0.00
CA ASN A 86 17.65 1.20 -0.83
C ASN A 86 17.79 2.45 -1.70
N GLU A 87 16.70 2.95 -2.28
CA GLU A 87 16.68 4.21 -3.03
C GLU A 87 17.05 5.41 -2.14
N ASN A 88 16.49 5.48 -0.93
CA ASN A 88 16.87 6.51 0.04
C ASN A 88 18.36 6.42 0.43
N ALA A 89 18.89 5.22 0.62
CA ALA A 89 20.31 5.03 0.89
C ALA A 89 21.19 5.48 -0.29
N ALA A 90 20.76 5.21 -1.53
CA ALA A 90 21.43 5.69 -2.73
C ALA A 90 21.40 7.23 -2.84
N VAL A 91 20.26 7.86 -2.49
CA VAL A 91 20.15 9.32 -2.39
C VAL A 91 21.14 9.89 -1.39
N MET A 92 21.24 9.30 -0.18
CA MET A 92 22.20 9.75 0.83
C MET A 92 23.64 9.62 0.37
N ALA A 93 23.99 8.49 -0.28
CA ALA A 93 25.32 8.29 -0.85
C ALA A 93 25.62 9.29 -1.99
N ALA A 94 24.62 9.60 -2.82
CA ALA A 94 24.74 10.57 -3.91
C ALA A 94 25.02 11.98 -3.36
N ARG A 95 24.31 12.41 -2.29
CA ARG A 95 24.56 13.69 -1.61
C ARG A 95 26.01 13.80 -1.13
N VAL A 96 26.53 12.77 -0.45
CA VAL A 96 27.92 12.75 0.04
C VAL A 96 28.94 12.81 -1.09
N SER A 97 28.66 12.17 -2.23
CA SER A 97 29.56 12.18 -3.39
C SER A 97 29.46 13.43 -4.27
N GLY A 98 28.55 14.36 -3.97
CA GLY A 98 28.39 15.62 -4.71
C GLY A 98 27.98 15.45 -6.17
N LYS A 99 27.38 14.31 -6.53
CA LYS A 99 26.98 14.04 -7.92
C LYS A 99 25.73 14.86 -8.28
N PRO A 100 25.79 15.71 -9.32
CA PRO A 100 24.62 16.48 -9.73
C PRO A 100 23.58 15.55 -10.37
N GLU A 101 22.34 15.65 -9.89
CA GLU A 101 21.19 14.97 -10.48
C GLU A 101 20.30 15.99 -11.19
N SER A 102 19.89 15.70 -12.42
CA SER A 102 19.03 16.60 -13.19
C SER A 102 17.56 16.49 -12.75
N GLY A 103 16.84 17.61 -12.72
CA GLY A 103 15.40 17.62 -12.44
C GLY A 103 15.01 17.41 -10.96
N VAL A 104 15.96 17.57 -10.04
CA VAL A 104 15.76 17.34 -8.59
C VAL A 104 14.61 18.16 -8.02
N LYS A 105 14.48 19.46 -8.34
CA LYS A 105 13.38 20.30 -7.82
C LYS A 105 11.99 19.74 -8.16
N ARG A 106 11.81 19.21 -9.38
CA ARG A 106 10.56 18.57 -9.79
C ARG A 106 10.31 17.28 -9.02
N LYS A 107 11.35 16.46 -8.81
CA LYS A 107 11.25 15.25 -7.97
C LYS A 107 10.89 15.63 -6.53
N ASN A 108 11.56 16.63 -5.95
CA ASN A 108 11.29 17.13 -4.60
C ASN A 108 9.86 17.66 -4.44
N GLN A 109 9.35 18.41 -5.42
CA GLN A 109 7.95 18.85 -5.43
C GLN A 109 6.98 17.66 -5.39
N LYS A 110 7.22 16.61 -6.18
CA LYS A 110 6.40 15.38 -6.11
C LYS A 110 6.49 14.71 -4.75
N LEU A 111 7.66 14.68 -4.12
CA LEU A 111 7.82 14.09 -2.78
C LEU A 111 7.01 14.80 -1.71
N LEU A 112 6.80 16.13 -1.84
CA LEU A 112 5.92 16.85 -0.93
C LEU A 112 4.52 16.24 -0.87
N ARG A 113 4.04 15.75 -2.02
CA ARG A 113 2.70 15.16 -2.19
C ARG A 113 2.55 13.78 -1.57
N GLN A 114 3.63 13.13 -1.14
CA GLN A 114 3.53 11.85 -0.42
C GLN A 114 2.77 11.97 0.91
N LEU A 115 2.72 13.18 1.50
CA LEU A 115 1.91 13.45 2.69
C LEU A 115 0.42 13.70 2.38
N ALA A 116 0.00 13.80 1.12
CA ALA A 116 -1.40 14.09 0.79
C ALA A 116 -2.39 13.08 1.41
N PRO A 117 -2.17 11.75 1.37
CA PRO A 117 -3.06 10.79 2.02
C PRO A 117 -3.16 10.99 3.54
N VAL A 118 -2.06 11.42 4.17
CA VAL A 118 -2.00 11.73 5.60
C VAL A 118 -2.79 13.01 5.90
N ALA A 119 -2.60 14.03 5.07
CA ALA A 119 -3.30 15.31 5.20
C ALA A 119 -4.82 15.15 5.06
N VAL A 120 -5.25 14.42 4.03
CA VAL A 120 -6.67 14.12 3.76
C VAL A 120 -7.24 13.22 4.87
N GLY A 121 -6.54 12.15 5.25
CA GLY A 121 -7.02 11.22 6.28
C GLY A 121 -7.17 11.83 7.67
N ASN A 122 -6.40 12.87 7.98
CA ASN A 122 -6.53 13.66 9.21
C ASN A 122 -7.44 14.89 9.06
N GLY A 123 -8.03 15.14 7.88
CA GLY A 123 -8.93 16.26 7.62
C GLY A 123 -8.24 17.63 7.63
N TRP A 124 -6.93 17.69 7.35
CA TRP A 124 -6.18 18.94 7.30
C TRP A 124 -6.28 19.66 5.96
N ILE A 125 -6.56 18.91 4.89
CA ILE A 125 -6.85 19.42 3.55
C ILE A 125 -8.02 18.63 2.94
N ALA A 126 -8.71 19.20 1.96
CA ALA A 126 -9.69 18.48 1.16
C ALA A 126 -9.02 17.46 0.24
N TYR A 127 -9.76 16.45 -0.22
CA TYR A 127 -9.25 15.46 -1.18
C TYR A 127 -8.77 16.12 -2.49
N ASP A 128 -9.52 17.11 -2.96
CA ASP A 128 -9.23 17.86 -4.19
C ASP A 128 -7.97 18.72 -4.06
N ASP A 129 -7.54 19.02 -2.83
CA ASP A 129 -6.33 19.77 -2.50
C ASP A 129 -5.08 18.87 -2.36
N SER A 130 -5.16 17.59 -2.74
CA SER A 130 -4.03 16.64 -2.65
C SER A 130 -2.78 17.05 -3.46
N GLN A 131 -2.92 18.02 -4.38
CA GLN A 131 -1.81 18.63 -5.14
C GLN A 131 -1.46 20.06 -4.70
N ASN A 132 -2.04 20.53 -3.60
CA ASN A 132 -1.72 21.85 -3.05
C ASN A 132 -0.32 21.82 -2.39
N ASP A 133 0.71 22.05 -3.20
CA ASP A 133 2.11 21.96 -2.79
C ASP A 133 2.46 22.91 -1.64
N ALA A 134 1.82 24.08 -1.58
CA ALA A 134 2.04 25.05 -0.51
C ALA A 134 1.50 24.56 0.83
N ALA A 135 0.29 24.00 0.85
CA ALA A 135 -0.29 23.41 2.05
C ALA A 135 0.51 22.18 2.51
N LEU A 136 0.92 21.33 1.56
CA LEU A 136 1.72 20.13 1.86
C LEU A 136 3.11 20.50 2.38
N TYR A 137 3.75 21.52 1.80
CA TYR A 137 5.03 22.04 2.28
C TYR A 137 4.94 22.51 3.75
N GLN A 138 3.93 23.30 4.08
CA GLN A 138 3.71 23.72 5.47
C GLN A 138 3.44 22.52 6.39
N LEU A 139 2.70 21.53 5.90
CA LEU A 139 2.43 20.31 6.66
C LEU A 139 3.71 19.51 6.98
N TRP A 140 4.71 19.45 6.08
CA TRP A 140 6.01 18.85 6.40
C TRP A 140 6.64 19.53 7.62
N GLY A 141 6.61 20.86 7.70
CA GLY A 141 7.14 21.61 8.82
C GLY A 141 6.34 21.46 10.12
N GLU A 142 5.00 21.45 10.02
CA GLU A 142 4.12 21.23 11.18
C GLU A 142 4.33 19.84 11.79
N LEU A 143 4.51 18.81 10.96
CA LEU A 143 4.81 17.44 11.42
C LEU A 143 6.24 17.33 11.97
N ALA A 144 7.22 17.95 11.31
CA ALA A 144 8.62 17.92 11.75
C ALA A 144 8.80 18.58 13.12
N THR A 145 8.11 19.71 13.35
CA THR A 145 8.14 20.45 14.62
C THR A 145 7.21 19.89 15.69
N GLY A 146 6.39 18.89 15.36
CA GLY A 146 5.41 18.31 16.28
C GLY A 146 4.19 19.19 16.55
N ARG A 147 4.01 20.29 15.81
CA ARG A 147 2.79 21.13 15.87
C ARG A 147 1.56 20.35 15.42
N LYS A 148 1.72 19.43 14.47
CA LYS A 148 0.71 18.45 14.09
C LYS A 148 1.22 17.03 14.34
N VAL A 149 0.29 16.15 14.71
CA VAL A 149 0.54 14.73 14.92
C VAL A 149 -0.48 13.94 14.11
N ALA A 150 0.01 13.18 13.13
CA ALA A 150 -0.83 12.35 12.28
C ALA A 150 -1.37 11.15 13.05
N LYS A 151 -2.68 10.91 12.97
CA LYS A 151 -3.36 9.76 13.58
C LYS A 151 -4.02 8.85 12.54
N LYS A 152 -4.36 9.38 11.36
CA LYS A 152 -5.08 8.66 10.30
C LYS A 152 -4.48 8.91 8.90
N PRO A 153 -3.57 8.07 8.40
CA PRO A 153 -2.76 7.11 9.17
C PRO A 153 -1.79 7.82 10.12
N ALA A 154 -1.32 7.11 11.14
CA ALA A 154 -0.21 7.57 11.98
C ALA A 154 1.12 7.33 11.26
N LEU A 155 2.03 8.30 11.31
CA LEU A 155 3.37 8.12 10.74
C LEU A 155 4.22 7.19 11.61
N SER A 156 5.01 6.33 10.96
CA SER A 156 5.96 5.45 11.63
C SER A 156 7.11 6.30 12.14
N TYR A 157 7.84 5.77 13.12
CA TYR A 157 9.03 6.43 13.63
C TYR A 157 10.04 6.76 12.52
N GLU A 158 10.24 5.84 11.57
CA GLU A 158 11.11 6.04 10.41
C GLU A 158 10.63 7.19 9.51
N ASN A 159 9.33 7.25 9.19
CA ASN A 159 8.77 8.34 8.40
C ASN A 159 8.82 9.68 9.13
N LEU A 160 8.62 9.71 10.45
CA LEU A 160 8.79 10.93 11.23
C LEU A 160 10.24 11.44 11.22
N ARG A 161 11.23 10.54 11.24
CA ARG A 161 12.64 10.92 11.07
C ARG A 161 12.90 11.52 9.69
N ILE A 162 12.38 10.89 8.64
CA ILE A 162 12.49 11.40 7.26
C ILE A 162 11.83 12.78 7.13
N VAL A 163 10.66 12.96 7.74
CA VAL A 163 9.98 14.27 7.80
C VAL A 163 10.86 15.35 8.42
N LYS A 164 11.50 15.05 9.55
CA LYS A 164 12.40 16.00 10.22
C LYS A 164 13.65 16.31 9.39
N GLU A 165 14.26 15.31 8.78
CA GLU A 165 15.46 15.47 7.96
C GLU A 165 15.17 16.26 6.68
N ASN A 166 14.09 15.92 5.97
CA ASN A 166 13.66 16.68 4.81
C ASN A 166 13.30 18.12 5.17
N TRP A 167 12.59 18.32 6.29
CA TRP A 167 12.24 19.67 6.74
C TRP A 167 13.46 20.51 7.07
N ALA A 168 14.50 19.94 7.68
CA ALA A 168 15.75 20.67 7.95
C ALA A 168 16.31 21.31 6.66
N MET A 169 16.41 20.52 5.57
CA MET A 169 16.86 21.03 4.27
C MET A 169 15.89 22.04 3.65
N LEU A 170 14.58 21.79 3.74
CA LEU A 170 13.58 22.68 3.16
C LEU A 170 13.55 24.06 3.85
N SER A 171 13.59 24.05 5.18
CA SER A 171 13.46 25.24 6.03
C SER A 171 14.70 26.15 6.00
N GLU A 172 15.86 25.60 5.66
CA GLU A 172 17.09 26.36 5.46
C GLU A 172 16.98 27.33 4.27
N LEU A 173 16.28 26.93 3.21
CA LEU A 173 16.14 27.72 1.99
C LEU A 173 14.96 28.71 2.03
N SER A 174 13.86 28.33 2.67
CA SER A 174 12.66 29.15 2.75
C SER A 174 11.75 28.68 3.89
N PRO A 175 11.07 29.58 4.62
CA PRO A 175 9.99 29.20 5.52
C PRO A 175 8.67 28.89 4.77
N ASP A 176 8.52 29.43 3.57
CA ASP A 176 7.34 29.29 2.72
C ASP A 176 7.64 28.54 1.43
N PHE A 177 6.62 27.86 0.89
CA PHE A 177 6.76 27.14 -0.38
C PHE A 177 7.12 28.08 -1.52
N SER A 178 8.22 27.78 -2.20
CA SER A 178 8.57 28.37 -3.48
C SER A 178 9.32 27.35 -4.31
N TYR A 179 8.79 27.00 -5.48
CA TYR A 179 9.43 26.04 -6.38
C TYR A 179 10.89 26.39 -6.68
N ARG A 180 11.20 27.69 -6.86
CA ARG A 180 12.56 28.17 -7.14
C ARG A 180 13.52 27.93 -5.97
N LYS A 181 13.00 27.98 -4.74
CA LYS A 181 13.76 27.79 -3.50
C LYS A 181 13.74 26.34 -3.00
N LEU A 182 13.21 25.39 -3.77
CA LEU A 182 13.37 23.98 -3.42
C LEU A 182 14.84 23.57 -3.51
N PRO A 183 15.31 22.65 -2.65
CA PRO A 183 16.68 22.16 -2.67
C PRO A 183 17.05 21.58 -4.03
N ASP A 184 18.30 21.81 -4.42
CA ASP A 184 18.95 21.16 -5.56
C ASP A 184 19.47 19.76 -5.21
N GLU A 185 19.43 19.39 -3.92
CA GLU A 185 19.66 18.03 -3.44
C GLU A 185 18.34 17.23 -3.32
N PRO A 186 18.32 15.95 -3.71
CA PRO A 186 17.11 15.13 -3.66
C PRO A 186 16.68 14.87 -2.22
N LEU A 187 15.41 15.08 -1.90
CA LEU A 187 14.80 14.73 -0.61
C LEU A 187 14.64 13.21 -0.46
N LEU A 188 14.52 12.74 0.78
CA LEU A 188 14.23 11.33 1.06
C LEU A 188 12.75 11.03 0.83
N LYS A 189 12.46 9.85 0.28
CA LYS A 189 11.09 9.34 0.11
C LYS A 189 10.55 8.84 1.44
N LEU A 190 9.27 9.09 1.73
CA LEU A 190 8.59 8.36 2.81
C LEU A 190 8.57 6.86 2.50
N ILE A 191 8.78 6.05 3.53
CA ILE A 191 8.69 4.60 3.45
C ILE A 191 7.21 4.20 3.32
N PRO A 192 6.88 3.26 2.42
CA PRO A 192 5.53 2.75 2.29
C PRO A 192 4.98 2.23 3.62
N GLN A 193 3.70 2.48 3.87
CA GLN A 193 2.99 2.03 5.06
C GLN A 193 1.67 1.40 4.66
N GLY A 194 1.26 0.36 5.37
CA GLY A 194 -0.03 -0.27 5.19
C GLY A 194 -0.41 -1.13 6.38
N VAL A 195 -1.69 -1.50 6.42
CA VAL A 195 -2.32 -2.34 7.46
C VAL A 195 -2.97 -3.57 6.87
#